data_AF-A0A850H2F0-F1
#
_entry.id   AF-A0A850H2F0-F1
#
_cell.length_a   1.000
_cell.length_b   1.000
_cell.length_c   1.000
_cell.angle_alpha   90.00
_cell.angle_beta   90.00
_cell.angle_gamma   90.00
#
_symmetry.space_group_name_H-M   'P 1'
#
loop_
_entity.id
_entity.type
_entity.pdbx_description
1 polymer ?
#
loop_
_entity_poly.entity_id
_entity_poly.type
_entity_poly.pdbx_seq_one_letter_code
_entity_poly.pdbx_strand_id
1 'polypeptide(L)'
;ASASGIGAVAIGTSASASQTSSTAIGANATTTAANQVTLGGSGSSVRIGDIAASTAAQSGNVQAVTVDSTGTLGTTAIATAAQVDNVRLAMDNIAAVTDAQFAALSDQVTGLDFRLDQLDETTSGGIAAAMAFGGTMIVPDSAISVSLNGSTYQGEQGFAGTVSARVAPRIYVSGGIAGSTADNTTGGRVGVAFGF
;
A
#
# COMPACT_ATOMS: atom_id res chain seq x y z
N ALA A 1 65.97 -4.45 -10.60
CA ALA A 1 65.18 -3.60 -9.70
C ALA A 1 65.85 -2.24 -9.58
N SER A 2 65.09 -1.15 -9.50
CA SER A 2 65.57 0.22 -9.31
C SER A 2 64.86 0.87 -8.14
N ALA A 3 65.62 1.41 -7.18
CA ALA A 3 65.10 2.13 -6.02
C ALA A 3 65.73 3.54 -5.98
N SER A 4 65.23 4.43 -6.85
CA SER A 4 65.80 5.78 -7.01
C SER A 4 65.20 6.82 -6.07
N GLY A 5 64.08 6.50 -5.41
CA GLY A 5 63.48 7.36 -4.39
C GLY A 5 64.30 7.36 -3.09
N ILE A 6 64.29 8.48 -2.37
CA ILE A 6 64.92 8.57 -1.05
C ILE A 6 64.22 7.58 -0.10
N GLY A 7 64.96 6.64 0.48
CA GLY A 7 64.41 5.60 1.36
C GLY A 7 63.54 4.56 0.65
N ALA A 8 63.69 4.40 -0.67
CA ALA A 8 62.90 3.45 -1.46
C ALA A 8 63.49 2.03 -1.44
N VAL A 9 62.63 1.05 -1.70
CA VAL A 9 63.00 -0.38 -1.80
C VAL A 9 62.38 -0.97 -3.07
N ALA A 10 63.16 -1.71 -3.86
CA ALA A 10 62.66 -2.40 -5.04
C ALA A 10 63.15 -3.85 -5.08
N ILE A 11 62.20 -4.81 -5.10
CA ILE A 11 62.47 -6.25 -5.07
C ILE A 11 61.78 -6.89 -6.28
N GLY A 12 62.58 -7.45 -7.20
CA GLY A 12 62.09 -8.16 -8.39
C GLY A 12 62.66 -7.63 -9.71
N THR A 13 62.57 -8.45 -10.76
CA THR A 13 62.98 -8.06 -12.12
C THR A 13 62.13 -6.89 -12.59
N SER A 14 62.77 -5.81 -13.07
CA SER A 14 62.09 -4.59 -13.53
C SER A 14 61.18 -3.89 -12.50
N ALA A 15 61.29 -4.20 -11.20
CA ALA A 15 60.62 -3.42 -10.16
C ALA A 15 61.21 -2.01 -10.08
N SER A 16 60.38 -0.98 -9.96
CA SER A 16 60.77 0.44 -9.89
C SER A 16 60.10 1.17 -8.72
N ALA A 17 60.90 1.57 -7.74
CA ALA A 17 60.49 2.39 -6.60
C ALA A 17 61.16 3.77 -6.69
N SER A 18 60.52 4.70 -7.41
CA SER A 18 61.10 6.02 -7.72
C SER A 18 60.66 7.13 -6.77
N GLN A 19 59.68 6.86 -5.90
CA GLN A 19 59.11 7.87 -5.02
C GLN A 19 59.72 7.78 -3.62
N THR A 20 59.71 8.89 -2.87
CA THR A 20 60.20 8.93 -1.49
C THR A 20 59.47 7.92 -0.60
N SER A 21 60.23 7.17 0.20
CA SER A 21 59.72 6.18 1.16
C SER A 21 58.78 5.14 0.53
N SER A 22 59.03 4.74 -0.72
CA SER A 22 58.16 3.80 -1.45
C SER A 22 58.79 2.41 -1.60
N THR A 23 57.94 1.38 -1.70
CA THR A 23 58.39 -0.01 -1.83
C THR A 23 57.70 -0.67 -3.02
N ALA A 24 58.46 -1.17 -3.99
CA ALA A 24 57.98 -1.98 -5.10
C ALA A 24 58.38 -3.45 -4.91
N ILE A 25 57.40 -4.37 -4.81
CA ILE A 25 57.64 -5.80 -4.62
C ILE A 25 56.98 -6.59 -5.76
N GLY A 26 57.77 -7.34 -6.52
CA GLY A 26 57.31 -8.19 -7.62
C GLY A 26 57.87 -7.78 -8.99
N ALA A 27 57.79 -8.68 -9.96
CA ALA A 27 58.23 -8.36 -11.32
C ALA A 27 57.35 -7.24 -11.92
N ASN A 28 57.99 -6.22 -12.51
CA ASN A 28 57.32 -5.05 -13.09
C ASN A 28 56.49 -4.20 -12.09
N ALA A 29 56.69 -4.35 -10.78
CA ALA A 29 56.01 -3.53 -9.78
C ALA A 29 56.54 -2.08 -9.87
N THR A 30 55.65 -1.10 -9.99
CA THR A 30 56.04 0.32 -10.13
C THR A 30 55.24 1.18 -9.16
N THR A 31 55.93 1.87 -8.25
CA THR A 31 55.29 2.82 -7.33
C THR A 31 54.93 4.12 -8.04
N THR A 32 53.77 4.69 -7.75
CA THR A 32 53.27 5.93 -8.35
C THR A 32 53.16 7.09 -7.37
N ALA A 33 53.27 6.83 -6.07
CA ALA A 33 53.19 7.84 -5.01
C ALA A 33 54.25 7.65 -3.91
N ALA A 34 54.53 8.71 -3.16
CA ALA A 34 55.37 8.63 -1.96
C ALA A 34 54.66 7.84 -0.84
N ASN A 35 55.42 7.18 0.03
CA ASN A 35 54.89 6.34 1.11
C ASN A 35 53.99 5.18 0.65
N GLN A 36 54.09 4.76 -0.60
CA GLN A 36 53.28 3.68 -1.17
C GLN A 36 54.04 2.35 -1.18
N VAL A 37 53.32 1.26 -0.93
CA VAL A 37 53.80 -0.09 -1.23
C VAL A 37 53.01 -0.62 -2.42
N THR A 38 53.70 -0.94 -3.52
CA THR A 38 53.13 -1.63 -4.67
C THR A 38 53.51 -3.11 -4.60
N LEU A 39 52.51 -3.99 -4.53
CA LEU A 39 52.70 -5.43 -4.45
C LEU A 39 52.14 -6.09 -5.72
N GLY A 40 53.05 -6.65 -6.52
CA GLY A 40 52.77 -7.14 -7.87
C GLY A 40 52.89 -6.04 -8.93
N GLY A 41 53.24 -6.44 -10.15
CA GLY A 41 53.28 -5.57 -11.32
C GLY A 41 52.33 -6.02 -12.42
N SER A 42 52.32 -5.29 -13.54
CA SER A 42 51.53 -5.67 -14.72
C SER A 42 51.84 -7.11 -15.14
N GLY A 43 50.79 -7.89 -15.40
CA GLY A 43 50.89 -9.30 -15.75
C GLY A 43 51.21 -10.26 -14.59
N SER A 44 51.22 -9.78 -13.34
CA SER A 44 51.43 -10.61 -12.14
C SER A 44 50.14 -10.79 -11.33
N SER A 45 50.09 -11.85 -10.51
CA SER A 45 49.03 -12.09 -9.52
C SER A 45 49.61 -12.15 -8.11
N VAL A 46 48.90 -11.64 -7.10
CA VAL A 46 49.28 -11.76 -5.69
C VAL A 46 48.52 -12.93 -5.07
N ARG A 47 49.24 -13.91 -4.49
CA ARG A 47 48.66 -14.99 -3.70
C ARG A 47 49.08 -14.82 -2.25
N ILE A 48 48.10 -14.78 -1.34
CA ILE A 48 48.32 -14.84 0.10
C ILE A 48 48.28 -16.30 0.54
N GLY A 49 49.30 -16.74 1.28
CA GLY A 49 49.38 -18.09 1.83
C GLY A 49 48.48 -18.26 3.05
N ASP A 50 47.98 -19.48 3.27
CA ASP A 50 47.22 -19.89 4.45
C ASP A 50 46.13 -18.89 4.90
N ILE A 51 45.25 -18.54 3.96
CA ILE A 51 44.20 -17.55 4.22
C ILE A 51 43.20 -18.03 5.29
N ALA A 52 42.99 -19.35 5.42
CA ALA A 52 42.10 -19.92 6.42
C ALA A 52 42.62 -19.69 7.85
N ALA A 53 43.92 -19.93 8.10
CA ALA A 53 44.53 -19.59 9.38
C ALA A 53 44.50 -18.08 9.63
N SER A 54 44.75 -17.27 8.59
CA SER A 54 44.67 -15.81 8.69
C SER A 54 43.26 -15.33 9.05
N THR A 55 42.20 -15.93 8.49
CA THR A 55 40.81 -15.66 8.85
C THR A 55 40.52 -16.08 10.29
N ALA A 56 40.98 -17.25 10.73
CA ALA A 56 40.78 -17.73 12.10
C ALA A 56 41.50 -16.86 13.15
N ALA A 57 42.59 -16.19 12.78
CA ALA A 57 43.34 -15.30 13.65
C ALA A 57 42.74 -13.87 13.76
N GLN A 58 41.68 -13.55 13.01
CA GLN A 58 41.05 -12.23 13.08
C GLN A 58 40.39 -12.00 14.45
N SER A 59 40.48 -10.77 14.94
CA SER A 59 39.90 -10.33 16.21
C SER A 59 39.25 -8.95 16.05
N GLY A 60 38.22 -8.67 16.85
CA GLY A 60 37.42 -7.45 16.73
C GLY A 60 36.52 -7.43 15.50
N ASN A 61 36.18 -6.23 15.02
CA ASN A 61 35.29 -6.06 13.88
C ASN A 61 36.01 -6.38 12.57
N VAL A 62 35.48 -7.38 11.84
CA VAL A 62 35.97 -7.76 10.52
C VAL A 62 35.40 -6.83 9.45
N GLN A 63 36.24 -6.47 8.48
CA GLN A 63 35.89 -5.59 7.36
C GLN A 63 36.20 -6.28 6.03
N ALA A 64 35.49 -5.87 4.98
CA ALA A 64 35.81 -6.26 3.61
C ALA A 64 36.85 -5.29 3.08
N VAL A 65 37.85 -5.82 2.39
CA VAL A 65 38.82 -5.02 1.65
C VAL A 65 38.26 -4.75 0.26
N THR A 66 38.26 -3.48 -0.15
CA THR A 66 37.91 -3.04 -1.50
C THR A 66 39.16 -2.59 -2.23
N VAL A 67 39.10 -2.53 -3.55
CA VAL A 67 40.19 -2.03 -4.39
C VAL A 67 39.63 -1.03 -5.38
N ASP A 68 40.30 0.11 -5.53
CA ASP A 68 39.94 1.10 -6.55
C ASP A 68 40.57 0.78 -7.93
N SER A 69 40.29 1.62 -8.92
CA SER A 69 40.82 1.45 -10.29
C SER A 69 42.35 1.58 -10.40
N THR A 70 43.01 2.11 -9.37
CA THR A 70 44.47 2.29 -9.30
C THR A 70 45.16 1.17 -8.52
N GLY A 71 44.39 0.24 -7.94
CA GLY A 71 44.92 -0.86 -7.12
C GLY A 71 45.13 -0.49 -5.65
N THR A 72 44.60 0.64 -5.18
CA THR A 72 44.70 1.04 -3.77
C THR A 72 43.63 0.34 -2.94
N LEU A 73 44.02 -0.22 -1.80
CA LEU A 73 43.10 -0.94 -0.91
C LEU A 73 42.37 0.01 0.03
N GLY A 74 41.05 -0.15 0.11
CA GLY A 74 40.17 0.47 1.09
C GLY A 74 39.51 -0.60 1.98
N THR A 75 38.74 -0.16 2.97
CA THR A 75 37.93 -1.06 3.80
C THR A 75 36.48 -0.60 3.84
N THR A 76 35.57 -1.55 3.97
CA THR A 76 34.16 -1.31 4.21
C THR A 76 33.62 -2.30 5.24
N ALA A 77 32.68 -1.86 6.07
CA ALA A 77 32.09 -2.71 7.10
C ALA A 77 31.28 -3.86 6.46
N ILE A 78 31.44 -5.07 7.00
CA ILE A 78 30.60 -6.23 6.62
C ILE A 78 29.46 -6.33 7.64
N ALA A 79 28.22 -6.44 7.16
CA ALA A 79 27.10 -6.77 8.03
C ALA A 79 27.30 -8.16 8.65
N THR A 80 27.22 -8.25 9.97
CA THR A 80 27.34 -9.53 10.67
C THR A 80 26.13 -10.41 10.39
N ALA A 81 26.27 -11.73 10.56
CA ALA A 81 25.15 -12.67 10.42
C ALA A 81 23.95 -12.26 11.30
N ALA A 82 24.21 -11.82 12.54
CA ALA A 82 23.17 -11.31 13.43
C ALA A 82 22.45 -10.07 12.89
N GLN A 83 23.16 -9.15 12.23
CA GLN A 83 22.53 -7.98 11.60
C GLN A 83 21.65 -8.39 10.42
N VAL A 84 22.07 -9.37 9.62
CA VAL A 84 21.25 -9.91 8.52
C VAL A 84 20.03 -10.67 9.06
N ASP A 85 20.18 -11.45 10.12
CA ASP A 85 19.07 -12.19 10.75
C ASP A 85 18.01 -11.25 11.32
N ASN A 86 18.42 -10.13 11.94
CA ASN A 86 17.50 -9.11 12.42
C ASN A 86 16.66 -8.51 11.27
N VAL A 87 17.27 -8.29 10.10
CA VAL A 87 16.54 -7.81 8.92
C VAL A 87 15.54 -8.86 8.43
N ARG A 88 15.89 -10.16 8.45
CA ARG A 88 14.97 -11.25 8.09
C ARG A 88 13.76 -11.30 9.01
N LEU A 89 13.98 -11.24 10.33
CA LEU A 89 12.90 -11.23 11.31
C LEU A 89 11.97 -10.02 11.15
N ALA A 90 12.53 -8.84 10.85
CA ALA A 90 11.73 -7.65 10.57
C ALA A 90 10.87 -7.83 9.32
N MET A 91 11.40 -8.46 8.26
CA MET A 91 10.65 -8.74 7.03
C MET A 91 9.51 -9.74 7.27
N ASP A 92 9.74 -10.79 8.06
CA ASP A 92 8.72 -11.79 8.40
C ASP A 92 7.58 -11.15 9.21
N ASN A 93 7.89 -10.23 10.13
CA ASN A 93 6.88 -9.49 10.87
C ASN A 93 6.03 -8.60 9.97
N ILE A 94 6.65 -7.88 9.03
CA ILE A 94 5.92 -7.03 8.08
C ILE A 94 4.95 -7.88 7.24
N ALA A 95 5.40 -9.02 6.72
CA ALA A 95 4.54 -9.91 5.93
C ALA A 95 3.31 -10.39 6.74
N ALA A 96 3.51 -10.83 7.98
CA ALA A 96 2.42 -11.27 8.85
C ALA A 96 1.42 -10.13 9.16
N VAL A 97 1.92 -8.91 9.37
CA VAL A 97 1.06 -7.73 9.61
C VAL A 97 0.29 -7.35 8.35
N THR A 98 0.90 -7.41 7.17
CA THR A 98 0.25 -7.11 5.89
C THR A 98 -0.89 -8.10 5.60
N ASP A 99 -0.70 -9.39 5.82
CA ASP A 99 -1.73 -10.41 5.57
C ASP A 99 -2.97 -10.21 6.48
N ALA A 100 -2.75 -9.92 7.77
CA ALA A 100 -3.83 -9.66 8.71
C ALA A 100 -4.62 -8.38 8.36
N GLN A 101 -3.91 -7.32 7.98
CA GLN A 101 -4.55 -6.07 7.53
C GLN A 101 -5.32 -6.26 6.22
N PHE A 102 -4.80 -7.05 5.29
CA PHE A 102 -5.46 -7.34 4.02
C PHE A 102 -6.74 -8.15 4.22
N ALA A 103 -6.72 -9.17 5.09
CA ALA A 103 -7.92 -9.94 5.43
C ALA A 103 -8.99 -9.05 6.07
N ALA A 104 -8.61 -8.21 7.04
CA ALA A 104 -9.55 -7.28 7.68
C ALA A 104 -10.15 -6.27 6.69
N LEU A 105 -9.34 -5.76 5.76
CA LEU A 105 -9.82 -4.86 4.71
C LEU A 105 -10.77 -5.58 3.75
N SER A 106 -10.46 -6.81 3.37
CA SER A 106 -11.33 -7.64 2.51
C SER A 106 -12.71 -7.84 3.15
N ASP A 107 -12.76 -8.20 4.43
CA ASP A 107 -14.02 -8.38 5.16
C ASP A 107 -14.82 -7.07 5.24
N GLN A 108 -14.14 -5.94 5.46
CA GLN A 108 -14.78 -4.63 5.46
C GLN A 108 -15.38 -4.28 4.10
N VAL A 109 -14.67 -4.56 3.00
CA VAL A 109 -15.16 -4.31 1.63
C VAL A 109 -16.39 -5.17 1.34
N THR A 110 -16.35 -6.46 1.68
CA THR A 110 -17.53 -7.34 1.56
C THR A 110 -18.70 -6.83 2.40
N GLY A 111 -18.45 -6.36 3.63
CA GLY A 111 -19.49 -5.78 4.47
C GLY A 111 -20.08 -4.47 3.93
N LEU A 112 -19.28 -3.68 3.20
CA LEU A 112 -19.75 -2.47 2.52
C LEU A 112 -20.61 -2.80 1.31
N ASP A 113 -20.22 -3.80 0.52
CA ASP A 113 -20.98 -4.28 -0.65
C ASP A 113 -22.42 -4.64 -0.28
N PHE A 114 -22.59 -5.50 0.75
CA PHE A 114 -23.91 -5.86 1.28
C PHE A 114 -24.73 -4.65 1.78
N ARG A 115 -24.06 -3.65 2.38
CA ARG A 115 -24.74 -2.44 2.88
C ARG A 115 -25.17 -1.53 1.73
N LEU A 116 -24.40 -1.46 0.66
CA LEU A 116 -24.74 -0.69 -0.53
C LEU A 116 -25.92 -1.32 -1.27
N ASP A 117 -25.91 -2.64 -1.45
CA ASP A 117 -27.05 -3.36 -2.03
C ASP A 117 -28.34 -3.12 -1.24
N GLN A 118 -28.27 -3.25 0.10
CA GLN A 118 -29.42 -3.00 0.96
C GLN A 118 -29.88 -1.53 0.91
N LEU A 119 -28.95 -0.59 0.81
CA LEU A 119 -29.26 0.82 0.70
C LEU A 119 -29.97 1.12 -0.63
N ASP A 120 -29.52 0.53 -1.73
CA ASP A 120 -30.13 0.70 -3.05
C ASP A 120 -31.54 0.11 -3.10
N GLU A 121 -31.75 -1.07 -2.50
CA GLU A 121 -33.07 -1.70 -2.38
C GLU A 121 -34.02 -0.86 -1.51
N THR A 122 -33.58 -0.44 -0.32
CA THR A 122 -34.39 0.40 0.58
C THR A 122 -34.71 1.76 -0.06
N THR A 123 -33.75 2.36 -0.78
CA THR A 123 -33.93 3.66 -1.44
C THR A 123 -34.91 3.55 -2.60
N SER A 124 -34.74 2.57 -3.48
CA SER A 124 -35.65 2.34 -4.60
C SER A 124 -37.07 2.01 -4.13
N GLY A 125 -37.20 1.27 -3.03
CA GLY A 125 -38.49 0.94 -2.42
C GLY A 125 -39.18 2.11 -1.74
N GLY A 126 -38.42 2.94 -1.02
CA GLY A 126 -38.93 4.20 -0.49
C GLY A 126 -39.49 5.10 -1.61
N ILE A 127 -38.80 5.17 -2.75
CA ILE A 127 -39.26 5.93 -3.92
C ILE A 127 -40.50 5.28 -4.54
N ALA A 128 -40.54 3.96 -4.70
CA ALA A 128 -41.72 3.25 -5.19
C ALA A 128 -42.93 3.54 -4.28
N ALA A 129 -42.80 3.38 -2.96
CA ALA A 129 -43.84 3.68 -2.00
C ALA A 129 -44.32 5.15 -2.10
N ALA A 130 -43.39 6.10 -2.27
CA ALA A 130 -43.71 7.51 -2.47
C ALA A 130 -44.47 7.77 -3.78
N MET A 131 -44.11 7.11 -4.88
CA MET A 131 -44.85 7.22 -6.14
C MET A 131 -46.26 6.64 -6.05
N ALA A 132 -46.44 5.55 -5.30
CA ALA A 132 -47.77 4.96 -5.08
C ALA A 132 -48.72 5.96 -4.40
N PHE A 133 -48.22 6.85 -3.53
CA PHE A 133 -49.05 7.91 -2.94
C PHE A 133 -49.57 8.96 -3.92
N GLY A 134 -48.91 9.14 -5.07
CA GLY A 134 -49.24 10.18 -6.06
C GLY A 134 -50.63 10.04 -6.67
N GLY A 135 -51.19 8.83 -6.73
CA GLY A 135 -52.47 8.53 -7.37
C GLY A 135 -53.72 8.76 -6.51
N THR A 136 -53.67 9.61 -5.47
CA THR A 136 -54.86 9.83 -4.64
C THR A 136 -55.94 10.61 -5.38
N MET A 137 -57.13 10.03 -5.47
CA MET A 137 -58.30 10.63 -6.13
C MET A 137 -59.39 10.96 -5.12
N ILE A 138 -60.01 12.13 -5.29
CA ILE A 138 -61.25 12.50 -4.60
C ILE A 138 -62.38 12.25 -5.59
N VAL A 139 -63.28 11.33 -5.24
CA VAL A 139 -64.42 10.98 -6.09
C VAL A 139 -65.47 12.10 -5.99
N PRO A 140 -65.93 12.67 -7.12
CA PRO A 140 -67.00 13.67 -7.12
C PRO A 140 -68.25 13.18 -6.37
N ASP A 141 -68.96 14.10 -5.72
CA ASP A 141 -70.20 13.84 -4.97
C ASP A 141 -70.11 12.87 -3.77
N SER A 142 -68.89 12.49 -3.36
CA SER A 142 -68.66 11.63 -2.19
C SER A 142 -68.11 12.42 -0.99
N ALA A 143 -68.66 12.18 0.20
CA ALA A 143 -68.16 12.82 1.44
C ALA A 143 -66.82 12.21 1.92
N ILE A 144 -66.57 10.95 1.57
CA ILE A 144 -65.36 10.19 1.86
C ILE A 144 -64.92 9.50 0.56
N SER A 145 -63.62 9.49 0.27
CA SER A 145 -63.01 8.80 -0.87
C SER A 145 -61.88 7.90 -0.38
N VAL A 146 -61.77 6.70 -0.95
CA VAL A 146 -60.68 5.77 -0.67
C VAL A 146 -59.98 5.47 -1.99
N SER A 147 -58.65 5.54 -2.00
CA SER A 147 -57.83 5.18 -3.16
C SER A 147 -56.75 4.19 -2.78
N LEU A 148 -56.58 3.19 -3.64
CA LEU A 148 -55.52 2.20 -3.59
C LEU A 148 -54.68 2.38 -4.85
N ASN A 149 -53.36 2.42 -4.69
CA ASN A 149 -52.43 2.70 -5.76
C ASN A 149 -51.24 1.75 -5.68
N GLY A 150 -50.69 1.40 -6.85
CA GLY A 150 -49.46 0.64 -6.98
C GLY A 150 -48.46 1.41 -7.84
N SER A 151 -47.18 1.08 -7.68
CA SER A 151 -46.07 1.68 -8.43
C SER A 151 -44.95 0.67 -8.62
N THR A 152 -44.04 0.96 -9.55
CA THR A 152 -42.78 0.24 -9.70
C THR A 152 -41.65 1.22 -9.96
N TYR A 153 -40.48 0.97 -9.39
CA TYR A 153 -39.29 1.79 -9.56
C TYR A 153 -38.03 0.92 -9.48
N GLN A 154 -37.22 0.90 -10.54
CA GLN A 154 -35.95 0.18 -10.57
C GLN A 154 -36.01 -1.29 -10.08
N GLY A 155 -37.09 -2.02 -10.41
CA GLY A 155 -37.29 -3.43 -10.02
C GLY A 155 -38.10 -3.62 -8.73
N GLU A 156 -38.28 -2.55 -7.97
CA GLU A 156 -38.95 -2.55 -6.67
C GLU A 156 -40.42 -2.10 -6.82
N GLN A 157 -41.34 -2.61 -5.98
CA GLN A 157 -42.79 -2.42 -6.13
C GLN A 157 -43.38 -1.69 -4.92
N GLY A 158 -44.06 -0.57 -5.16
CA GLY A 158 -44.69 0.24 -4.12
C GLY A 158 -46.21 0.07 -4.12
N PHE A 159 -46.82 0.21 -2.95
CA PHE A 159 -48.26 0.19 -2.76
C PHE A 159 -48.68 1.24 -1.74
N ALA A 160 -49.83 1.87 -1.95
CA ALA A 160 -50.36 2.89 -1.05
C ALA A 160 -51.88 2.80 -0.91
N GLY A 161 -52.36 3.04 0.30
CA GLY A 161 -53.78 3.22 0.61
C GLY A 161 -54.01 4.58 1.25
N THR A 162 -54.92 5.36 0.67
CA THR A 162 -55.25 6.71 1.14
C THR A 162 -56.76 6.87 1.30
N VAL A 163 -57.13 7.63 2.32
CA VAL A 163 -58.50 8.03 2.66
C VAL A 163 -58.56 9.55 2.63
N SER A 164 -59.56 10.10 1.93
CA SER A 164 -59.83 11.53 1.86
C SER A 164 -61.26 11.81 2.33
N ALA A 165 -61.47 12.89 3.08
CA ALA A 165 -62.78 13.29 3.58
C ALA A 165 -63.02 14.79 3.40
N ARG A 166 -64.25 15.17 3.07
CA ARG A 166 -64.68 16.57 3.00
C ARG A 166 -65.12 17.06 4.38
N VAL A 167 -64.36 17.97 4.97
CA VAL A 167 -64.60 18.47 6.33
C VAL A 167 -65.43 19.77 6.35
N ALA A 168 -65.41 20.54 5.26
CA ALA A 168 -66.25 21.73 5.06
C ALA A 168 -66.51 21.93 3.56
N PRO A 169 -67.44 22.83 3.14
CA PRO A 169 -67.59 23.19 1.74
C PRO A 169 -66.24 23.62 1.17
N ARG A 170 -65.76 22.89 0.16
CA ARG A 170 -64.48 23.12 -0.52
C ARG A 170 -63.20 22.88 0.31
N ILE A 171 -63.28 22.25 1.48
CA ILE A 171 -62.10 21.85 2.27
C ILE A 171 -62.05 20.32 2.41
N TYR A 172 -60.95 19.72 1.96
CA TYR A 172 -60.71 18.28 1.99
C TYR A 172 -59.46 17.95 2.79
N VAL A 173 -59.52 16.91 3.60
CA VAL A 173 -58.36 16.35 4.31
C VAL A 173 -58.12 14.94 3.78
N SER A 174 -56.87 14.59 3.58
CA SER A 174 -56.45 13.27 3.13
C SER A 174 -55.34 12.72 4.01
N GLY A 175 -55.32 11.41 4.20
CA GLY A 175 -54.28 10.71 4.92
C GLY A 175 -54.11 9.29 4.38
N GLY A 176 -52.93 8.72 4.54
CA GLY A 176 -52.72 7.33 4.15
C GLY A 176 -51.35 6.78 4.49
N ILE A 177 -51.18 5.50 4.19
CA ILE A 177 -49.95 4.74 4.40
C ILE A 177 -49.51 4.13 3.07
N ALA A 178 -48.21 3.95 2.92
CA ALA A 178 -47.59 3.26 1.79
C ALA A 178 -46.43 2.39 2.28
N GLY A 179 -46.13 1.37 1.50
CA GLY A 179 -44.95 0.52 1.67
C GLY A 179 -44.45 0.06 0.31
N SER A 180 -43.36 -0.70 0.34
CA SER A 180 -42.85 -1.38 -0.85
C SER A 180 -42.44 -2.82 -0.53
N THR A 181 -41.97 -3.55 -1.53
CA THR A 181 -41.38 -4.89 -1.38
C THR A 181 -40.01 -4.87 -0.68
N ALA A 182 -39.35 -3.70 -0.58
CA ALA A 182 -38.09 -3.50 0.13
C ALA A 182 -38.29 -3.28 1.65
N ASP A 183 -37.33 -3.77 2.42
CA ASP A 183 -37.36 -3.72 3.88
C ASP A 183 -37.42 -2.29 4.43
N ASN A 184 -38.20 -2.11 5.49
CA ASN A 184 -38.24 -0.88 6.29
C ASN A 184 -38.63 0.41 5.52
N THR A 185 -39.37 0.29 4.42
CA THR A 185 -39.78 1.40 3.53
C THR A 185 -41.21 1.91 3.76
N THR A 186 -41.86 1.51 4.87
CA THR A 186 -43.23 1.95 5.16
C THR A 186 -43.27 3.42 5.59
N GLY A 187 -44.17 4.19 5.00
CA GLY A 187 -44.35 5.62 5.26
C GLY A 187 -45.80 6.04 5.32
N GLY A 188 -46.05 7.22 5.90
CA GLY A 188 -47.37 7.82 5.99
C GLY A 188 -47.40 9.22 5.40
N ARG A 189 -48.56 9.67 4.91
CA ARG A 189 -48.79 11.06 4.49
C ARG A 189 -50.10 11.60 5.01
N VAL A 190 -50.15 12.92 5.20
CA VAL A 190 -51.38 13.69 5.45
C VAL A 190 -51.36 14.95 4.59
N GLY A 191 -52.52 15.43 4.17
CA GLY A 191 -52.63 16.61 3.32
C GLY A 191 -53.99 17.28 3.40
N VAL A 192 -54.05 18.58 3.10
CA VAL A 192 -55.29 19.36 3.07
C VAL A 192 -55.38 20.06 1.71
N ALA A 193 -56.56 20.05 1.10
CA ALA A 193 -56.84 20.70 -0.17
C ALA A 193 -58.00 21.70 -0.05
N PHE A 194 -57.86 22.84 -0.72
CA PHE A 194 -58.86 23.91 -0.76
C PHE A 194 -59.32 24.10 -2.21
N GLY A 195 -60.63 24.02 -2.44
CA GLY A 195 -61.25 24.36 -3.73
C GLY A 195 -61.73 25.82 -3.73
N PHE A 196 -61.56 26.53 -4.84
CA PHE A 196 -62.09 27.88 -5.04
C PHE A 196 -62.97 27.96 -6.29
#